data_AF-Q8BKQ6-F1
#
_entry.id   AF-Q8BKQ6-F1
#
_cell.length_a   1.000
_cell.length_b   1.000
_cell.length_c   1.000
_cell.angle_alpha   90.00
_cell.angle_beta   90.00
_cell.angle_gamma   90.00
#
_symmetry.space_group_name_H-M   'P 1'
#
loop_
_entity.id
_entity.type
_entity.pdbx_description
1 polymer ?
#
loop_
_entity_poly.entity_id
_entity_poly.type
_entity_poly.pdbx_seq_one_letter_code
_entity_poly.pdbx_strand_id
1 'polypeptide(L)'
;MNVTKDENPRSRSQDLHLFHAWMMLIMTVLFLPVTETSKQNIPRLKLTYKDLLLSNTCIPFLGSSEGLDFQTLLLDEERGILLLGAKDHVFLLSLVDLNKNFKKIYWPAAKERVELCKLAGKDANAECANFIRVLQPYNKTHVYVCGTGAFHPLCGYIDLGANKEELIFKLDTHNLESGRLKCPFDPQQPFASVMTDEHLYSGTASDFLGKDTAFTRSLGLMQDHHSIRTDISEHHWLNGAKFIGTFPIPDTYNPDDDKIYFFFRESSQEGSTSDRSILSRVGRVCKNDVGGQRSLINKWTTFLKARLICSIPGSDGADTHFDELQDIYLLPTRDERNPVVYGVFTKTSSIFKGSAVCVYSMADIRAVFNGPYAHKESADHRWVQYDGRIPYPRPGTADTAQL
;
A
#
# COMPACT_ATOMS: atom_id res chain seq x y z
N MET A 1 77.59 -44.71 36.51
CA MET A 1 76.14 -44.51 36.29
C MET A 1 75.97 -43.32 35.37
N ASN A 2 75.59 -43.59 34.12
CA ASN A 2 74.69 -42.77 33.29
C ASN A 2 74.61 -43.48 31.94
N VAL A 3 73.50 -44.19 31.75
CA VAL A 3 73.14 -44.83 30.49
C VAL A 3 72.69 -43.72 29.55
N THR A 4 73.51 -43.42 28.55
CA THR A 4 73.12 -42.53 27.44
C THR A 4 72.10 -43.26 26.58
N LYS A 5 70.87 -42.76 26.60
CA LYS A 5 69.75 -43.22 25.77
C LYS A 5 69.88 -42.48 24.44
N ASP A 6 70.27 -43.19 23.39
CA ASP A 6 70.24 -42.69 22.01
C ASP A 6 68.78 -42.41 21.61
N GLU A 7 68.41 -41.13 21.56
CA GLU A 7 67.19 -40.70 20.89
C GLU A 7 67.45 -40.66 19.39
N ASN A 8 66.80 -41.59 18.70
CA ASN A 8 66.87 -41.81 17.26
C ASN A 8 66.40 -40.54 16.50
N PRO A 9 67.23 -39.87 15.68
CA PRO A 9 66.90 -38.61 15.02
C PRO A 9 65.83 -38.76 13.91
N ARG A 10 65.36 -39.99 13.63
CA ARG A 10 64.33 -40.27 12.62
C ARG A 10 62.90 -39.94 13.06
N SER A 11 62.54 -40.00 14.34
CA SER A 11 61.14 -39.71 14.75
C SER A 11 60.83 -38.21 14.71
N ARG A 12 61.78 -37.36 15.11
CA ARG A 12 61.63 -35.90 15.13
C ARG A 12 61.49 -35.28 13.74
N SER A 13 62.09 -35.91 12.73
CA SER A 13 61.92 -35.52 11.31
C SER A 13 60.53 -35.90 10.79
N GLN A 14 60.02 -37.10 11.13
CA GLN A 14 58.70 -37.54 10.72
C GLN A 14 57.58 -36.70 11.34
N ASP A 15 57.68 -36.33 12.62
CA ASP A 15 56.72 -35.44 13.28
C ASP A 15 56.73 -34.03 12.69
N LEU A 16 57.91 -33.51 12.30
CA LEU A 16 58.02 -32.20 11.66
C LEU A 16 57.40 -32.20 10.25
N HIS A 17 57.57 -33.28 9.49
CA HIS A 17 56.93 -33.45 8.18
C HIS A 17 55.41 -33.60 8.30
N LEU A 18 54.92 -34.30 9.32
CA LEU A 18 53.49 -34.45 9.58
C LEU A 18 52.87 -33.11 10.00
N PHE A 19 53.58 -32.31 10.80
CA PHE A 19 53.15 -30.97 11.22
C PHE A 19 53.13 -29.98 10.05
N HIS A 20 54.14 -30.02 9.16
CA HIS A 20 54.14 -29.22 7.94
C HIS A 20 53.05 -29.66 6.97
N ALA A 21 52.78 -30.96 6.85
CA ALA A 21 51.69 -31.47 6.03
C ALA A 21 50.32 -31.02 6.58
N TRP A 22 50.11 -31.05 7.89
CA TRP A 22 48.90 -30.53 8.54
C TRP A 22 48.76 -29.02 8.38
N MET A 23 49.83 -28.26 8.52
CA MET A 23 49.79 -26.81 8.36
C MET A 23 49.53 -26.40 6.90
N MET A 24 50.11 -27.14 5.95
CA MET A 24 49.82 -26.98 4.53
C MET A 24 48.38 -27.36 4.20
N LEU A 25 47.83 -28.42 4.81
CA LEU A 25 46.43 -28.81 4.64
C LEU A 25 45.48 -27.74 5.20
N ILE A 26 45.76 -27.21 6.39
CA ILE A 26 45.00 -26.13 7.02
C ILE A 26 45.08 -24.84 6.19
N MET A 27 46.26 -24.49 5.67
CA MET A 27 46.41 -23.37 4.75
C MET A 27 45.63 -23.61 3.45
N THR A 28 45.66 -24.80 2.86
CA THR A 28 44.85 -25.09 1.66
C THR A 28 43.35 -25.03 1.93
N VAL A 29 42.88 -25.38 3.12
CA VAL A 29 41.46 -25.24 3.51
C VAL A 29 41.09 -23.78 3.78
N LEU A 30 42.01 -22.97 4.32
CA LEU A 30 41.84 -21.52 4.51
C LEU A 30 41.89 -20.73 3.18
N PHE A 31 42.59 -21.26 2.16
CA PHE A 31 42.67 -20.71 0.81
C PHE A 31 41.73 -21.40 -0.19
N LEU A 32 40.86 -22.32 0.24
CA LEU A 32 39.73 -22.71 -0.58
C LEU A 32 38.95 -21.41 -0.85
N PRO A 33 38.77 -21.00 -2.11
CA PRO A 33 37.90 -19.89 -2.39
C PRO A 33 36.55 -20.26 -1.79
N VAL A 34 36.07 -19.46 -0.84
CA VAL A 34 34.63 -19.40 -0.59
C VAL A 34 34.08 -19.03 -1.95
N THR A 35 33.63 -20.04 -2.69
CA THR A 35 32.88 -19.80 -3.91
C THR A 35 31.66 -19.07 -3.41
N GLU A 36 31.67 -17.74 -3.51
CA GLU A 36 30.44 -16.99 -3.57
C GLU A 36 29.64 -17.72 -4.64
N THR A 37 28.65 -18.49 -4.20
CA THR A 37 27.65 -19.05 -5.10
C THR A 37 27.12 -17.83 -5.82
N SER A 38 27.52 -17.67 -7.10
CA SER A 38 27.03 -16.60 -7.94
C SER A 38 25.51 -16.61 -7.78
N LYS A 39 24.98 -15.59 -7.10
CA LYS A 39 23.54 -15.49 -6.86
C LYS A 39 22.93 -15.34 -8.24
N GLN A 40 22.48 -16.46 -8.80
CA GLN A 40 21.85 -16.46 -10.11
C GLN A 40 20.56 -15.67 -9.98
N ASN A 41 20.55 -14.46 -10.52
CA ASN A 41 19.36 -13.63 -10.70
C ASN A 41 18.47 -14.15 -11.85
N ILE A 42 18.74 -15.36 -12.34
CA ILE A 42 17.98 -16.01 -13.40
C ILE A 42 16.92 -16.87 -12.70
N PRO A 43 15.63 -16.72 -13.03
CA PRO A 43 14.58 -17.54 -12.44
C PRO A 43 14.86 -19.01 -12.75
N ARG A 44 14.75 -19.87 -11.73
CA ARG A 44 14.96 -21.33 -11.89
C ARG A 44 14.03 -21.94 -12.93
N LEU A 45 12.82 -21.40 -13.06
CA LEU A 45 11.83 -21.82 -14.04
C LEU A 45 11.24 -20.58 -14.74
N LYS A 46 11.20 -20.61 -16.06
CA LYS A 46 10.55 -19.58 -16.88
C LYS A 46 9.49 -20.25 -17.75
N LEU A 47 8.22 -20.07 -17.37
CA LEU A 47 7.07 -20.57 -18.12
C LEU A 47 6.48 -19.45 -18.97
N THR A 48 6.15 -19.76 -20.21
CA THR A 48 5.37 -18.86 -21.07
C THR A 48 3.88 -19.02 -20.78
N TYR A 49 3.06 -18.07 -21.23
CA TYR A 49 1.60 -18.18 -21.12
C TYR A 49 1.06 -19.47 -21.76
N LYS A 50 1.65 -19.91 -22.88
CA LYS A 50 1.28 -21.18 -23.53
C LYS A 50 1.57 -22.37 -22.63
N ASP A 51 2.72 -22.38 -21.96
CA ASP A 51 3.09 -23.47 -21.04
C ASP A 51 2.13 -23.53 -19.84
N LEU A 52 1.71 -22.37 -19.32
CA LEU A 52 0.76 -22.27 -18.21
C LEU A 52 -0.63 -22.81 -18.58
N LEU A 53 -1.09 -22.56 -19.81
CA LEU A 53 -2.36 -23.09 -20.31
C LEU A 53 -2.29 -24.60 -20.56
N LEU A 54 -1.21 -25.09 -21.18
CA LEU A 54 -1.04 -26.52 -21.47
C LEU A 54 -0.92 -27.37 -20.20
N SER A 55 -0.37 -26.79 -19.13
CA SER A 55 -0.21 -27.45 -17.82
C SER A 55 -1.41 -27.25 -16.88
N ASN A 56 -2.47 -26.54 -17.31
CA ASN A 56 -3.62 -26.18 -16.49
C ASN A 56 -3.26 -25.43 -15.19
N THR A 57 -2.11 -24.75 -15.13
CA THR A 57 -1.69 -23.97 -13.95
C THR A 57 -2.22 -22.53 -13.97
N CYS A 58 -2.72 -22.07 -15.11
CA CYS A 58 -3.39 -20.77 -15.25
C CYS A 58 -4.80 -21.01 -15.79
N ILE A 59 -5.81 -20.50 -15.07
CA ILE A 59 -7.20 -20.52 -15.50
C ILE A 59 -7.54 -19.08 -15.93
N PRO A 60 -7.57 -18.78 -17.25
CA PRO A 60 -7.95 -17.46 -17.71
C PRO A 60 -9.44 -17.24 -17.42
N PHE A 61 -9.76 -16.08 -16.88
CA PHE A 61 -11.16 -15.67 -16.77
C PHE A 61 -11.67 -15.25 -18.15
N LEU A 62 -12.62 -16.00 -18.70
CA LEU A 62 -13.15 -15.80 -20.05
C LEU A 62 -13.97 -14.52 -20.18
N GLY A 63 -14.53 -13.99 -19.08
CA GLY A 63 -15.21 -12.68 -19.10
C GLY A 63 -14.29 -11.51 -19.48
N SER A 64 -12.97 -11.72 -19.51
CA SER A 64 -12.00 -10.73 -20.01
C SER A 64 -12.07 -10.49 -21.52
N SER A 65 -12.68 -11.38 -22.30
CA SER A 65 -12.78 -11.23 -23.76
C SER A 65 -13.63 -10.03 -24.20
N GLU A 66 -14.42 -9.45 -23.29
CA GLU A 66 -15.24 -8.25 -23.54
C GLU A 66 -14.43 -6.93 -23.48
N GLY A 67 -13.09 -6.97 -23.30
CA GLY A 67 -12.25 -5.77 -23.25
C GLY A 67 -12.47 -4.94 -21.97
N LEU A 68 -12.81 -5.62 -20.88
CA LEU A 68 -13.12 -5.01 -19.59
C LEU A 68 -11.84 -4.72 -18.81
N ASP A 69 -11.72 -3.48 -18.32
CA ASP A 69 -10.59 -3.05 -17.49
C ASP A 69 -10.82 -3.48 -16.03
N PHE A 70 -10.14 -4.54 -15.61
CA PHE A 70 -10.24 -5.13 -14.27
C PHE A 70 -9.26 -4.45 -13.32
N GLN A 71 -9.78 -3.70 -12.36
CA GLN A 71 -8.91 -2.86 -11.53
C GLN A 71 -9.12 -3.06 -10.02
N THR A 72 -10.22 -3.68 -9.61
CA THR A 72 -10.60 -3.78 -8.20
C THR A 72 -10.99 -5.20 -7.85
N LEU A 73 -10.37 -5.74 -6.80
CA LEU A 73 -10.61 -7.10 -6.32
C LEU A 73 -11.02 -7.03 -4.85
N LEU A 74 -12.03 -7.82 -4.48
CA LEU A 74 -12.40 -8.07 -3.09
C LEU A 74 -12.55 -9.58 -2.88
N LEU A 75 -11.62 -10.15 -2.12
CA LEU A 75 -11.60 -11.55 -1.74
C LEU A 75 -12.46 -11.77 -0.49
N ASP A 76 -13.40 -12.72 -0.55
CA ASP A 76 -14.16 -13.18 0.61
C ASP A 76 -13.93 -14.69 0.76
N GLU A 77 -12.95 -15.04 1.58
CA GLU A 77 -12.58 -16.43 1.85
C GLU A 77 -13.68 -17.17 2.60
N GLU A 78 -14.44 -16.48 3.47
CA GLU A 78 -15.51 -17.11 4.26
C GLU A 78 -16.65 -17.62 3.40
N ARG A 79 -16.98 -16.91 2.31
CA ARG A 79 -18.00 -17.29 1.34
C ARG A 79 -17.42 -18.05 0.14
N GLY A 80 -16.09 -18.13 0.02
CA GLY A 80 -15.42 -18.79 -1.10
C GLY A 80 -15.61 -18.05 -2.44
N ILE A 81 -15.74 -16.72 -2.41
CA ILE A 81 -16.02 -15.90 -3.58
C ILE A 81 -14.96 -14.81 -3.80
N LEU A 82 -14.87 -14.36 -5.05
CA LEU A 82 -14.08 -13.21 -5.47
C LEU A 82 -15.01 -12.22 -6.18
N LEU A 83 -15.12 -11.02 -5.62
CA LEU A 83 -15.76 -9.90 -6.29
C LEU A 83 -14.73 -9.15 -7.13
N LEU A 84 -15.09 -8.89 -8.38
CA LEU A 84 -14.21 -8.25 -9.35
C LEU A 84 -14.91 -7.04 -9.98
N GLY A 85 -14.38 -5.85 -9.71
CA GLY A 85 -14.82 -4.59 -10.27
C GLY A 85 -14.16 -4.31 -11.61
N ALA A 86 -14.97 -3.99 -12.61
CA ALA A 86 -14.54 -3.74 -13.97
C ALA A 86 -15.22 -2.49 -14.56
N LYS A 87 -14.97 -2.21 -15.84
CA LYS A 87 -15.73 -1.23 -16.62
C LYS A 87 -17.21 -1.62 -16.71
N ASP A 88 -18.08 -0.76 -16.20
CA ASP A 88 -19.55 -0.85 -16.14
C ASP A 88 -20.12 -2.09 -15.44
N HIS A 89 -19.27 -2.91 -14.80
CA HIS A 89 -19.67 -4.21 -14.27
C HIS A 89 -19.01 -4.54 -12.93
N VAL A 90 -19.74 -5.29 -12.11
CA VAL A 90 -19.20 -6.03 -10.97
C VAL A 90 -19.47 -7.51 -11.18
N PHE A 91 -18.44 -8.34 -11.09
CA PHE A 91 -18.52 -9.78 -11.22
C PHE A 91 -18.47 -10.45 -9.85
N LEU A 92 -19.22 -11.54 -9.71
CA LEU A 92 -19.12 -12.47 -8.60
C LEU A 92 -18.64 -13.81 -9.14
N LEU A 93 -17.44 -14.17 -8.72
CA LEU A 93 -16.71 -15.35 -9.18
C LEU A 93 -16.55 -16.34 -8.01
N SER A 94 -16.48 -17.64 -8.31
CA SER A 94 -16.10 -18.67 -7.34
C SER A 94 -14.58 -18.80 -7.26
N LEU A 95 -14.03 -18.96 -6.06
CA LEU A 95 -12.59 -19.22 -5.88
C LEU A 95 -12.14 -20.59 -6.39
N VAL A 96 -13.07 -21.53 -6.58
CA VAL A 96 -12.78 -22.88 -7.08
C VAL A 96 -12.69 -22.89 -8.61
N ASP A 97 -13.62 -22.20 -9.27
CA ASP A 97 -13.64 -22.07 -10.74
C ASP A 97 -14.22 -20.72 -11.13
N LEU A 98 -13.35 -19.84 -11.61
CA LEU A 98 -13.69 -18.46 -12.00
C LEU A 98 -14.69 -18.40 -13.16
N ASN A 99 -14.79 -19.45 -13.99
CA ASN A 99 -15.61 -19.46 -15.19
C ASN A 99 -16.95 -20.18 -14.99
N LYS A 100 -17.16 -20.85 -13.86
CA LYS A 100 -18.39 -21.60 -13.58
C LYS A 100 -19.45 -20.70 -12.95
N ASN A 101 -20.57 -20.53 -13.64
CA ASN A 101 -21.77 -19.85 -13.15
C ASN A 101 -21.51 -18.47 -12.53
N PHE A 102 -20.53 -17.71 -13.05
CA PHE A 102 -20.28 -16.36 -12.57
C PHE A 102 -21.52 -15.48 -12.77
N LYS A 103 -21.79 -14.60 -11.81
CA LYS A 103 -22.85 -13.60 -11.91
C LYS A 103 -22.23 -12.25 -12.23
N LYS A 104 -22.94 -11.39 -12.97
CA LYS A 104 -22.51 -10.01 -13.21
C LYS A 104 -23.65 -9.02 -12.96
N ILE A 105 -23.33 -7.93 -12.28
CA ILE A 105 -24.17 -6.73 -12.18
C ILE A 105 -23.71 -5.77 -13.26
N TYR A 106 -24.62 -5.32 -14.11
CA TYR A 106 -24.37 -4.24 -15.06
C TYR A 106 -24.76 -2.91 -14.41
N TRP A 107 -23.78 -2.04 -14.18
CA TRP A 107 -23.94 -0.74 -13.55
C TRP A 107 -23.16 0.33 -14.33
N PRO A 108 -23.65 0.74 -15.51
CA PRO A 108 -23.02 1.77 -16.32
C PRO A 108 -23.32 3.18 -15.79
N ALA A 109 -22.53 4.15 -16.25
CA ALA A 109 -22.85 5.56 -16.05
C ALA A 109 -24.13 5.95 -16.83
N ALA A 110 -24.89 6.92 -16.32
CA ALA A 110 -26.07 7.44 -17.02
C ALA A 110 -25.67 8.05 -18.38
N LYS A 111 -26.50 7.84 -19.41
CA LYS A 111 -26.18 8.31 -20.79
C LYS A 111 -25.86 9.80 -20.85
N GLU A 112 -26.62 10.62 -20.12
CA GLU A 112 -26.38 12.06 -20.03
C GLU A 112 -25.00 12.39 -19.45
N ARG A 113 -24.54 11.63 -18.44
CA ARG A 113 -23.20 11.79 -17.86
C ARG A 113 -22.10 11.37 -18.82
N VAL A 114 -22.31 10.29 -19.56
CA VAL A 114 -21.38 9.85 -20.61
C VAL A 114 -21.22 10.93 -21.69
N GLU A 115 -22.32 11.53 -22.15
CA GLU A 115 -22.26 12.62 -23.13
C GLU A 115 -21.57 13.87 -22.56
N LEU A 116 -21.85 14.26 -21.32
CA LEU A 116 -21.15 15.37 -20.67
C LEU A 116 -19.64 15.10 -20.51
N CYS A 117 -19.25 13.87 -20.18
CA CYS A 117 -17.85 13.46 -20.11
C CYS A 117 -17.14 13.63 -21.46
N LYS A 118 -17.77 13.19 -22.56
CA LYS A 118 -17.23 13.37 -23.91
C LYS A 118 -17.12 14.85 -24.30
N LEU A 119 -18.12 15.65 -23.97
CA LEU A 119 -18.11 17.10 -24.21
C LEU A 119 -17.01 17.81 -23.40
N ALA A 120 -16.63 17.26 -22.24
CA ALA A 120 -15.49 17.73 -21.45
C ALA A 120 -14.11 17.35 -22.06
N GLY A 121 -14.09 16.69 -23.22
CA GLY A 121 -12.86 16.33 -23.96
C GLY A 121 -12.19 15.05 -23.48
N LYS A 122 -12.88 14.20 -22.71
CA LYS A 122 -12.37 12.92 -22.21
C LYS A 122 -12.57 11.79 -23.23
N ASP A 123 -11.74 10.75 -23.15
CA ASP A 123 -11.80 9.62 -24.07
C ASP A 123 -13.08 8.81 -23.88
N ALA A 124 -13.83 8.64 -24.97
CA ALA A 124 -15.14 8.00 -24.97
C ALA A 124 -15.09 6.52 -24.55
N ASN A 125 -13.97 5.82 -24.78
CA ASN A 125 -13.84 4.39 -24.55
C ASN A 125 -13.06 4.07 -23.26
N ALA A 126 -12.02 4.84 -22.98
CA ALA A 126 -11.09 4.61 -21.88
C ALA A 126 -11.44 5.37 -20.60
N GLU A 127 -12.21 6.47 -20.68
CA GLU A 127 -12.51 7.29 -19.49
C GLU A 127 -14.01 7.53 -19.26
N CYS A 128 -14.82 7.69 -20.31
CA CYS A 128 -16.26 8.00 -20.20
C CYS A 128 -17.17 6.78 -19.98
N ALA A 129 -16.88 6.02 -18.92
CA ALA A 129 -17.70 4.90 -18.45
C ALA A 129 -17.68 4.84 -16.91
N ASN A 130 -18.41 3.89 -16.32
CA ASN A 130 -18.33 3.66 -14.88
C ASN A 130 -17.27 2.60 -14.56
N PHE A 131 -16.08 3.01 -14.14
CA PHE A 131 -15.04 2.07 -13.72
C PHE A 131 -15.19 1.82 -12.23
N ILE A 132 -15.40 0.57 -11.82
CA ILE A 132 -15.52 0.21 -10.40
C ILE A 132 -14.15 0.28 -9.74
N ARG A 133 -14.01 1.19 -8.77
CA ARG A 133 -12.76 1.46 -8.05
C ARG A 133 -12.84 1.05 -6.59
N VAL A 134 -14.02 1.07 -5.97
CA VAL A 134 -14.16 0.69 -4.56
C VAL A 134 -15.02 -0.56 -4.46
N LEU A 135 -14.50 -1.59 -3.82
CA LEU A 135 -15.22 -2.76 -3.33
C LEU A 135 -14.72 -3.03 -1.92
N GLN A 136 -15.55 -2.78 -0.92
CA GLN A 136 -15.19 -2.95 0.48
C GLN A 136 -16.29 -3.67 1.25
N PRO A 137 -15.95 -4.58 2.18
CA PRO A 137 -16.97 -5.21 3.02
C PRO A 137 -17.61 -4.13 3.91
N TYR A 138 -18.93 -3.95 3.83
CA TYR A 138 -19.63 -2.96 4.65
C TYR A 138 -20.12 -3.59 5.95
N ASN A 139 -20.90 -4.66 5.83
CA ASN A 139 -21.38 -5.45 6.94
C ASN A 139 -21.48 -6.93 6.52
N LYS A 140 -22.09 -7.77 7.36
CA LYS A 140 -22.21 -9.20 7.08
C LYS A 140 -23.00 -9.53 5.82
N THR A 141 -23.85 -8.64 5.32
CA THR A 141 -24.76 -8.89 4.19
C THR A 141 -24.48 -8.02 2.97
N HIS A 142 -23.81 -6.89 3.13
CA HIS A 142 -23.60 -5.91 2.07
C HIS A 142 -22.12 -5.61 1.82
N VAL A 143 -21.82 -5.34 0.56
CA VAL A 143 -20.54 -4.78 0.10
C VAL A 143 -20.77 -3.34 -0.33
N TYR A 144 -19.93 -2.42 0.12
CA TYR A 144 -19.91 -1.05 -0.35
C TYR A 144 -19.19 -0.99 -1.69
N VAL A 145 -19.81 -0.38 -2.70
CA VAL A 145 -19.27 -0.28 -4.05
C VAL A 145 -19.27 1.16 -4.53
N CYS A 146 -18.20 1.59 -5.20
CA CYS A 146 -18.17 2.87 -5.91
C CYS A 146 -17.49 2.74 -7.26
N GLY A 147 -17.93 3.57 -8.21
CA GLY A 147 -17.28 3.72 -9.49
C GLY A 147 -17.20 5.17 -9.97
N THR A 148 -16.38 5.40 -10.99
CA THR A 148 -16.06 6.74 -11.52
C THR A 148 -17.26 7.44 -12.16
N GLY A 149 -18.28 6.71 -12.57
CA GLY A 149 -19.53 7.26 -13.11
C GLY A 149 -19.35 8.22 -14.29
N ALA A 150 -18.36 7.99 -15.17
CA ALA A 150 -17.94 8.90 -16.23
C ALA A 150 -17.60 10.31 -15.71
N PHE A 151 -16.60 10.40 -14.80
CA PHE A 151 -16.22 11.60 -14.06
C PHE A 151 -17.36 12.20 -13.22
N HIS A 152 -18.26 11.37 -12.73
CA HIS A 152 -19.25 11.73 -11.74
C HIS A 152 -19.41 10.58 -10.75
N PRO A 153 -18.46 10.42 -9.80
CA PRO A 153 -18.39 9.23 -8.97
C PRO A 153 -19.64 9.00 -8.14
N LEU A 154 -20.09 7.74 -8.12
CA LEU A 154 -21.26 7.29 -7.37
C LEU A 154 -20.90 6.07 -6.55
N CYS A 155 -21.57 5.92 -5.41
CA CYS A 155 -21.45 4.77 -4.54
C CYS A 155 -22.83 4.15 -4.24
N GLY A 156 -22.84 2.90 -3.81
CA GLY A 156 -24.03 2.17 -3.40
C GLY A 156 -23.66 0.89 -2.66
N TYR A 157 -24.65 0.02 -2.47
CA TYR A 157 -24.50 -1.22 -1.71
C TYR A 157 -24.92 -2.42 -2.57
N ILE A 158 -24.11 -3.48 -2.55
CA ILE A 158 -24.44 -4.78 -3.15
C ILE A 158 -24.86 -5.72 -2.03
N ASP A 159 -26.11 -6.17 -2.07
CA ASP A 159 -26.65 -7.18 -1.17
C ASP A 159 -26.18 -8.57 -1.61
N LEU A 160 -25.43 -9.23 -0.73
CA LEU A 160 -24.97 -10.60 -0.88
C LEU A 160 -25.86 -11.60 -0.11
N GLY A 161 -26.85 -11.12 0.66
CA GLY A 161 -27.69 -11.92 1.53
C GLY A 161 -26.97 -12.38 2.80
N ALA A 162 -27.77 -12.83 3.78
CA ALA A 162 -27.29 -13.38 5.05
C ALA A 162 -26.80 -14.84 4.93
N ASN A 163 -27.30 -15.58 3.95
CA ASN A 163 -26.88 -16.95 3.69
C ASN A 163 -25.52 -16.95 2.97
N LYS A 164 -24.58 -17.78 3.43
CA LYS A 164 -23.28 -17.96 2.78
C LYS A 164 -23.37 -18.81 1.51
N GLU A 165 -24.34 -19.72 1.42
CA GLU A 165 -24.48 -20.67 0.31
C GLU A 165 -25.28 -20.10 -0.87
N GLU A 166 -26.31 -19.30 -0.59
CA GLU A 166 -27.19 -18.72 -1.61
C GLU A 166 -27.09 -17.20 -1.62
N LEU A 167 -26.27 -16.69 -2.53
CA LEU A 167 -25.98 -15.25 -2.66
C LEU A 167 -27.00 -14.56 -3.56
N ILE A 168 -27.60 -13.48 -3.03
CA ILE A 168 -28.56 -12.63 -3.75
C ILE A 168 -27.85 -11.88 -4.89
N PHE A 169 -26.74 -11.20 -4.57
CA PHE A 169 -25.91 -10.42 -5.49
C PHE A 169 -26.71 -9.38 -6.30
N LYS A 170 -27.25 -8.40 -5.58
CA LYS A 170 -28.09 -7.33 -6.15
C LYS A 170 -27.61 -5.95 -5.70
N LEU A 171 -27.44 -5.03 -6.65
CA LEU A 171 -27.14 -3.63 -6.37
C LEU A 171 -28.41 -2.89 -5.95
N ASP A 172 -28.34 -2.12 -4.87
CA ASP A 172 -29.38 -1.16 -4.50
C ASP A 172 -29.22 0.14 -5.31
N THR A 173 -30.04 0.27 -6.35
CA THR A 173 -30.05 1.45 -7.22
C THR A 173 -30.89 2.61 -6.68
N HIS A 174 -31.66 2.41 -5.60
CA HIS A 174 -32.53 3.44 -5.04
C HIS A 174 -31.79 4.33 -4.03
N ASN A 175 -30.77 3.80 -3.37
CA ASN A 175 -29.99 4.49 -2.34
C ASN A 175 -28.55 4.77 -2.81
N LEU A 176 -28.40 5.34 -4.00
CA LEU A 176 -27.08 5.75 -4.51
C LEU A 176 -26.62 7.04 -3.84
N GLU A 177 -25.35 7.06 -3.46
CA GLU A 177 -24.69 8.18 -2.79
C GLU A 177 -23.66 8.84 -3.70
N SER A 178 -23.29 10.08 -3.39
CA SER A 178 -22.13 10.70 -4.02
C SER A 178 -20.85 9.94 -3.66
N GLY A 179 -20.05 9.62 -4.68
CA GLY A 179 -18.73 9.01 -4.54
C GLY A 179 -17.59 10.03 -4.45
N ARG A 180 -17.88 11.33 -4.41
CA ARG A 180 -16.86 12.38 -4.27
C ARG A 180 -16.07 12.15 -2.98
N LEU A 181 -14.74 12.25 -3.05
CA LEU A 181 -13.80 11.94 -1.96
C LEU A 181 -13.80 10.48 -1.48
N LYS A 182 -14.58 9.57 -2.09
CA LYS A 182 -14.62 8.12 -1.81
C LYS A 182 -14.02 7.32 -2.97
N CYS A 183 -14.25 7.78 -4.19
CA CYS A 183 -13.83 7.18 -5.45
C CYS A 183 -13.22 8.29 -6.34
N PRO A 184 -12.14 8.00 -7.10
CA PRO A 184 -11.59 8.97 -8.05
C PRO A 184 -12.58 9.27 -9.20
N PHE A 185 -12.39 10.43 -9.83
CA PHE A 185 -13.12 10.82 -11.04
C PHE A 185 -12.53 10.15 -12.28
N ASP A 186 -11.21 10.13 -12.38
CA ASP A 186 -10.44 9.53 -13.46
C ASP A 186 -10.13 8.04 -13.13
N PRO A 187 -10.43 7.09 -14.02
CA PRO A 187 -10.17 5.66 -13.76
C PRO A 187 -8.68 5.32 -13.61
N GLN A 188 -7.76 6.09 -14.19
CA GLN A 188 -6.32 5.85 -14.09
C GLN A 188 -5.70 6.48 -12.83
N GLN A 189 -6.48 7.27 -12.10
CA GLN A 189 -5.97 7.96 -10.93
C GLN A 189 -5.69 6.97 -9.78
N PRO A 190 -4.50 7.07 -9.15
CA PRO A 190 -4.18 6.28 -7.95
C PRO A 190 -5.15 6.62 -6.83
N PHE A 191 -5.62 5.58 -6.14
CA PHE A 191 -6.50 5.70 -4.99
C PHE A 191 -6.18 4.57 -4.01
N ALA A 192 -6.58 4.75 -2.76
CA ALA A 192 -6.60 3.68 -1.79
C ALA A 192 -7.86 3.82 -0.92
N SER A 193 -8.46 2.70 -0.54
CA SER A 193 -9.59 2.70 0.40
C SER A 193 -9.57 1.49 1.32
N VAL A 194 -10.18 1.63 2.50
CA VAL A 194 -10.46 0.54 3.43
C VAL A 194 -11.70 0.86 4.24
N MET A 195 -12.52 -0.16 4.52
CA MET A 195 -13.66 -0.06 5.43
C MET A 195 -13.30 -0.65 6.78
N THR A 196 -13.59 0.07 7.86
CA THR A 196 -13.56 -0.46 9.24
C THR A 196 -14.66 0.19 10.04
N ASP A 197 -15.39 -0.60 10.82
CA ASP A 197 -16.49 -0.13 11.68
C ASP A 197 -17.52 0.72 10.92
N GLU A 198 -17.89 0.28 9.72
CA GLU A 198 -18.83 0.98 8.82
C GLU A 198 -18.37 2.38 8.37
N HIS A 199 -17.12 2.75 8.65
CA HIS A 199 -16.47 3.96 8.15
C HIS A 199 -15.56 3.63 6.97
N LEU A 200 -15.72 4.39 5.88
CA LEU A 200 -14.85 4.31 4.72
C LEU A 200 -13.73 5.34 4.87
N TYR A 201 -12.50 4.84 4.92
CA TYR A 201 -11.29 5.65 4.80
C TYR A 201 -10.81 5.61 3.36
N SER A 202 -10.54 6.76 2.78
CA SER A 202 -10.16 6.85 1.36
C SER A 202 -9.16 7.96 1.10
N GLY A 203 -8.11 7.62 0.37
CA GLY A 203 -7.18 8.57 -0.22
C GLY A 203 -7.45 8.67 -1.72
N THR A 204 -7.91 9.83 -2.18
CA THR A 204 -8.22 10.07 -3.59
C THR A 204 -8.18 11.57 -3.93
N ALA A 205 -8.37 11.91 -5.20
CA ALA A 205 -8.63 13.31 -5.57
C ALA A 205 -10.02 13.79 -5.17
N SER A 206 -10.05 15.07 -4.83
CA SER A 206 -11.24 15.80 -4.39
C SER A 206 -12.01 16.46 -5.52
N ASP A 207 -11.39 16.55 -6.70
CA ASP A 207 -11.88 17.31 -7.85
C ASP A 207 -11.72 16.56 -9.18
N PHE A 208 -12.42 17.08 -10.19
CA PHE A 208 -12.45 16.51 -11.55
C PHE A 208 -11.07 16.49 -12.22
N LEU A 209 -10.22 17.49 -11.94
CA LEU A 209 -8.89 17.62 -12.54
C LEU A 209 -7.84 16.71 -11.88
N GLY A 210 -8.18 16.11 -10.73
CA GLY A 210 -7.26 15.25 -10.00
C GLY A 210 -6.10 16.00 -9.34
N LYS A 211 -6.21 17.32 -9.16
CA LYS A 211 -5.12 18.18 -8.67
C LYS A 211 -5.03 18.14 -7.14
N ASP A 212 -6.18 18.25 -6.49
CA ASP A 212 -6.25 18.38 -5.04
C ASP A 212 -6.59 17.02 -4.43
N THR A 213 -5.63 16.43 -3.73
CA THR A 213 -5.72 15.09 -3.15
C THR A 213 -6.02 15.19 -1.66
N ALA A 214 -6.91 14.35 -1.15
CA ALA A 214 -7.25 14.32 0.26
C ALA A 214 -7.35 12.89 0.78
N PHE A 215 -7.01 12.71 2.06
CA PHE A 215 -7.33 11.51 2.82
C PHE A 215 -8.52 11.78 3.72
N THR A 216 -9.57 10.98 3.60
CA THR A 216 -10.88 11.24 4.20
C THR A 216 -11.40 10.05 4.99
N ARG A 217 -12.24 10.33 5.98
CA ARG A 217 -13.20 9.39 6.56
C ARG A 217 -14.60 9.85 6.21
N SER A 218 -15.40 8.92 5.74
CA SER A 218 -16.81 9.11 5.38
C SER A 218 -17.61 7.90 5.83
N LEU A 219 -18.94 7.96 5.69
CA LEU A 219 -19.86 6.99 6.28
C LEU A 219 -19.72 6.96 7.82
N GLY A 220 -20.33 5.96 8.46
CA GLY A 220 -20.48 5.87 9.91
C GLY A 220 -21.94 5.78 10.33
N LEU A 221 -22.15 5.39 11.59
CA LEU A 221 -23.48 5.32 12.21
C LEU A 221 -24.18 6.68 12.15
N MET A 222 -25.52 6.68 12.15
CA MET A 222 -26.35 7.86 11.88
C MET A 222 -26.09 9.10 12.76
N GLN A 223 -25.37 8.94 13.89
CA GLN A 223 -24.99 10.02 14.80
C GLN A 223 -23.59 10.61 14.55
N ASP A 224 -22.79 10.02 13.65
CA ASP A 224 -21.37 10.34 13.44
C ASP A 224 -21.04 10.72 11.99
N HIS A 225 -22.03 11.27 11.26
CA HIS A 225 -21.92 11.65 9.84
C HIS A 225 -20.95 12.81 9.52
N HIS A 226 -20.06 13.17 10.45
CA HIS A 226 -19.06 14.18 10.19
C HIS A 226 -17.93 13.59 9.35
N SER A 227 -17.93 13.93 8.06
CA SER A 227 -16.80 13.60 7.20
C SER A 227 -15.57 14.38 7.63
N ILE A 228 -14.47 13.68 7.86
CA ILE A 228 -13.18 14.27 8.22
C ILE A 228 -12.24 14.15 7.05
N ARG A 229 -11.40 15.16 6.83
CA ARG A 229 -10.43 15.17 5.73
C ARG A 229 -9.11 15.86 6.08
N THR A 230 -8.09 15.60 5.29
CA THR A 230 -6.87 16.41 5.31
C THR A 230 -7.14 17.84 4.84
N ASP A 231 -6.37 18.80 5.34
CA ASP A 231 -6.43 20.16 4.84
C ASP A 231 -5.88 20.26 3.42
N ILE A 232 -6.62 20.91 2.52
CA ILE A 232 -6.25 21.07 1.10
C ILE A 232 -5.59 22.41 0.82
N SER A 233 -5.71 23.39 1.71
CA SER A 233 -5.06 24.70 1.53
C SER A 233 -3.56 24.66 1.83
N GLU A 234 -3.10 23.61 2.51
CA GLU A 234 -1.75 23.50 3.02
C GLU A 234 -1.00 22.36 2.34
N HIS A 235 -0.10 22.68 1.41
CA HIS A 235 0.73 21.69 0.72
C HIS A 235 1.62 20.85 1.67
N HIS A 236 1.83 21.32 2.90
CA HIS A 236 2.52 20.60 3.97
C HIS A 236 1.80 19.28 4.34
N TRP A 237 0.48 19.22 4.19
CA TRP A 237 -0.29 18.02 4.49
C TRP A 237 -0.10 16.97 3.40
N LEU A 238 -0.51 17.29 2.18
CA LEU A 238 -0.37 16.44 1.01
C LEU A 238 -0.01 17.30 -0.21
N ASN A 239 0.99 16.88 -0.98
CA ASN A 239 1.42 17.60 -2.18
C ASN A 239 1.27 16.75 -3.45
N GLY A 240 0.05 16.74 -4.02
CA GLY A 240 -0.27 15.91 -5.17
C GLY A 240 -0.07 14.42 -4.88
N ALA A 241 -0.62 13.95 -3.76
CA ALA A 241 -0.41 12.61 -3.25
C ALA A 241 -1.09 11.56 -4.14
N LYS A 242 -0.32 10.57 -4.57
CA LYS A 242 -0.81 9.35 -5.21
C LYS A 242 -0.88 8.27 -4.14
N PHE A 243 -2.08 7.82 -3.79
CA PHE A 243 -2.31 6.81 -2.76
C PHE A 243 -2.13 5.40 -3.32
N ILE A 244 -1.55 4.50 -2.52
CA ILE A 244 -1.21 3.12 -2.91
C ILE A 244 -1.99 2.12 -2.05
N GLY A 245 -2.00 2.28 -0.73
CA GLY A 245 -2.68 1.35 0.17
C GLY A 245 -3.07 2.01 1.49
N THR A 246 -4.11 1.48 2.14
CA THR A 246 -4.57 1.96 3.45
C THR A 246 -5.03 0.77 4.29
N PHE A 247 -4.64 0.76 5.56
CA PHE A 247 -4.76 -0.40 6.43
C PHE A 247 -5.06 0.03 7.87
N PRO A 248 -6.08 -0.54 8.53
CA PRO A 248 -6.22 -0.43 9.98
C PRO A 248 -5.12 -1.27 10.63
N ILE A 249 -4.35 -0.67 11.53
CA ILE A 249 -3.35 -1.38 12.33
C ILE A 249 -3.53 -0.94 13.79
N PRO A 250 -3.89 -1.87 14.70
CA PRO A 250 -3.94 -1.58 16.12
C PRO A 250 -2.56 -1.19 16.65
N ASP A 251 -2.50 -0.19 17.53
CA ASP A 251 -1.26 0.20 18.20
C ASP A 251 -1.14 -0.44 19.60
N THR A 252 -2.25 -0.61 20.31
CA THR A 252 -2.31 -1.23 21.64
C THR A 252 -3.39 -2.32 21.67
N TYR A 253 -3.69 -2.85 22.86
CA TYR A 253 -4.85 -3.73 23.04
C TYR A 253 -6.16 -2.96 23.22
N ASN A 254 -6.09 -1.64 23.39
CA ASN A 254 -7.26 -0.78 23.46
C ASN A 254 -7.67 -0.37 22.03
N PRO A 255 -8.88 -0.73 21.55
CA PRO A 255 -9.36 -0.32 20.23
C PRO A 255 -9.40 1.20 20.03
N ASP A 256 -9.50 1.99 21.10
CA ASP A 256 -9.47 3.46 21.00
C ASP A 256 -8.12 4.01 20.53
N ASP A 257 -7.06 3.21 20.63
CA ASP A 257 -5.71 3.59 20.16
C ASP A 257 -5.46 3.18 18.70
N ASP A 258 -6.42 2.51 18.06
CA ASP A 258 -6.33 2.04 16.68
C ASP A 258 -6.04 3.19 15.72
N LYS A 259 -5.19 2.91 14.74
CA LYS A 259 -4.81 3.90 13.72
C LYS A 259 -5.03 3.35 12.34
N ILE A 260 -5.33 4.27 11.44
CA ILE A 260 -5.37 3.98 10.00
C ILE A 260 -4.06 4.47 9.42
N TYR A 261 -3.27 3.53 8.91
CA TYR A 261 -2.03 3.80 8.21
C TYR A 261 -2.30 3.81 6.71
N PHE A 262 -1.80 4.82 6.00
CA PHE A 262 -1.94 4.92 4.56
C PHE A 262 -0.62 5.25 3.90
N PHE A 263 -0.38 4.63 2.76
CA PHE A 263 0.88 4.64 2.05
C PHE A 263 0.67 5.33 0.71
N PHE A 264 1.55 6.27 0.41
CA PHE A 264 1.39 7.14 -0.75
C PHE A 264 2.75 7.66 -1.21
N ARG A 265 2.77 8.27 -2.39
CA ARG A 265 3.90 9.06 -2.86
C ARG A 265 3.43 10.46 -3.22
N GLU A 266 4.26 11.46 -2.96
CA GLU A 266 3.93 12.86 -3.21
C GLU A 266 5.12 13.59 -3.83
N SER A 267 4.88 14.79 -4.34
CA SER A 267 5.96 15.65 -4.82
C SER A 267 6.68 16.31 -3.63
N SER A 268 8.00 16.30 -3.64
CA SER A 268 8.78 17.10 -2.70
C SER A 268 8.57 18.58 -2.94
N GLN A 269 8.69 19.36 -1.88
CA GLN A 269 8.73 20.83 -1.95
C GLN A 269 10.17 21.37 -1.94
N GLU A 270 11.17 20.51 -1.76
CA GLU A 270 12.58 20.90 -1.76
C GLU A 270 13.14 20.81 -3.19
N GLY A 271 13.28 21.96 -3.85
CA GLY A 271 13.97 22.09 -5.13
C GLY A 271 13.59 23.35 -5.90
N SER A 272 14.54 23.92 -6.63
CA SER A 272 14.25 24.85 -7.73
C SER A 272 13.36 24.16 -8.76
N THR A 273 12.66 24.94 -9.59
CA THR A 273 11.65 24.54 -10.60
C THR A 273 12.07 23.45 -11.61
N SER A 274 13.30 22.95 -11.57
CA SER A 274 13.89 22.01 -12.52
C SER A 274 13.90 20.54 -12.10
N ASP A 275 13.81 20.20 -10.80
CA ASP A 275 13.80 18.79 -10.34
C ASP A 275 12.67 18.51 -9.34
N ARG A 276 11.52 18.09 -9.87
CA ARG A 276 10.39 17.62 -9.08
C ARG A 276 10.72 16.24 -8.52
N SER A 277 11.35 16.19 -7.35
CA SER A 277 11.63 14.92 -6.66
C SER A 277 10.34 14.30 -6.10
N ILE A 278 10.21 12.98 -6.21
CA ILE A 278 9.09 12.21 -5.64
C ILE A 278 9.55 11.65 -4.30
N LEU A 279 8.67 11.64 -3.30
CA LEU A 279 8.92 11.04 -1.99
C LEU A 279 7.83 10.02 -1.68
N SER A 280 8.24 8.81 -1.31
CA SER A 280 7.35 7.82 -0.73
C SER A 280 7.13 8.09 0.76
N ARG A 281 5.89 7.92 1.22
CA ARG A 281 5.43 8.30 2.55
C ARG A 281 4.54 7.22 3.16
N VAL A 282 4.59 7.15 4.49
CA VAL A 282 3.54 6.55 5.32
C VAL A 282 2.89 7.67 6.12
N GLY A 283 1.57 7.74 6.08
CA GLY A 283 0.73 8.59 6.90
C GLY A 283 -0.03 7.77 7.93
N ARG A 284 -0.42 8.39 9.04
CA ARG A 284 -1.34 7.79 10.01
C ARG A 284 -2.33 8.81 10.55
N VAL A 285 -3.51 8.33 10.93
CA VAL A 285 -4.54 9.05 11.70
C VAL A 285 -5.12 8.12 12.76
N CYS A 286 -5.61 8.66 13.88
CA CYS A 286 -6.35 7.87 14.87
C CYS A 286 -7.76 7.58 14.37
N LYS A 287 -8.23 6.34 14.60
CA LYS A 287 -9.55 5.88 14.17
C LYS A 287 -10.68 6.68 14.83
N ASN A 288 -10.49 7.12 16.08
CA ASN A 288 -11.44 7.89 16.88
C ASN A 288 -11.28 9.42 16.76
N ASP A 289 -10.43 9.93 15.87
CA ASP A 289 -10.29 11.38 15.66
C ASP A 289 -11.63 11.95 15.15
N VAL A 290 -12.13 13.01 15.79
CA VAL A 290 -13.39 13.68 15.44
C VAL A 290 -13.17 15.09 14.87
N GLY A 291 -11.92 15.49 14.71
CA GLY A 291 -11.53 16.84 14.34
C GLY A 291 -11.50 17.80 15.54
N GLY A 292 -11.09 19.04 15.27
CA GLY A 292 -10.93 20.03 16.33
C GLY A 292 -12.19 20.86 16.59
N GLN A 293 -12.36 21.31 17.84
CA GLN A 293 -13.54 22.05 18.29
C GLN A 293 -13.65 23.48 17.73
N ARG A 294 -12.52 24.18 17.57
CA ARG A 294 -12.46 25.59 17.13
C ARG A 294 -11.64 25.78 15.86
N SER A 295 -10.48 25.15 15.83
CA SER A 295 -9.61 25.02 14.66
C SER A 295 -9.68 23.58 14.17
N LEU A 296 -9.38 23.35 12.88
CA LEU A 296 -9.44 22.01 12.28
C LEU A 296 -10.82 21.33 12.40
N ILE A 297 -11.91 22.11 12.33
CA ILE A 297 -13.27 21.58 12.27
C ILE A 297 -13.39 20.68 11.04
N ASN A 298 -13.85 19.43 11.24
CA ASN A 298 -13.95 18.39 10.20
C ASN A 298 -12.60 18.09 9.49
N LYS A 299 -11.48 18.30 10.19
CA LYS A 299 -10.13 18.01 9.69
C LYS A 299 -9.37 17.17 10.71
N TRP A 300 -8.50 16.28 10.22
CA TRP A 300 -7.70 15.41 11.10
C TRP A 300 -6.85 16.25 12.08
N THR A 301 -6.92 15.93 13.36
CA THR A 301 -6.03 16.50 14.40
C THR A 301 -4.82 15.60 14.66
N THR A 302 -4.93 14.33 14.27
CA THR A 302 -3.96 13.27 14.54
C THR A 302 -3.10 12.89 13.32
N PHE A 303 -3.31 13.57 12.18
CA PHE A 303 -2.57 13.29 10.95
C PHE A 303 -1.08 13.58 11.10
N LEU A 304 -0.26 12.55 10.88
CA LEU A 304 1.19 12.65 10.75
C LEU A 304 1.65 11.87 9.52
N LYS A 305 2.77 12.28 8.91
CA LYS A 305 3.43 11.54 7.83
C LYS A 305 4.95 11.46 8.03
N ALA A 306 5.54 10.37 7.56
CA ALA A 306 6.97 10.11 7.56
C ALA A 306 7.43 9.63 6.18
N ARG A 307 8.72 9.82 5.85
CA ARG A 307 9.32 9.32 4.60
C ARG A 307 9.62 7.82 4.73
N LEU A 308 9.30 7.07 3.68
CA LEU A 308 9.80 5.71 3.48
C LEU A 308 11.03 5.76 2.59
N ILE A 309 12.18 5.32 3.13
CA ILE A 309 13.44 5.29 2.40
C ILE A 309 13.69 3.85 1.94
N CYS A 310 13.74 3.66 0.62
CA CYS A 310 14.23 2.44 -0.01
C CYS A 310 15.47 2.80 -0.84
N SER A 311 16.66 2.55 -0.30
CA SER A 311 17.93 2.86 -0.96
C SER A 311 18.93 1.72 -0.83
N ILE A 312 19.87 1.69 -1.77
CA ILE A 312 21.07 0.87 -1.68
C ILE A 312 22.25 1.83 -1.50
N PRO A 313 23.04 1.70 -0.42
CA PRO A 313 24.20 2.56 -0.20
C PRO A 313 25.27 2.31 -1.26
N GLY A 314 25.72 3.39 -1.91
CA GLY A 314 26.80 3.35 -2.89
C GLY A 314 28.17 3.27 -2.23
N SER A 315 29.15 2.68 -2.92
CA SER A 315 30.54 2.62 -2.45
C SER A 315 31.24 3.98 -2.38
N ASP A 316 30.72 4.95 -3.13
CA ASP A 316 31.14 6.36 -3.17
C ASP A 316 30.42 7.23 -2.13
N GLY A 317 29.56 6.63 -1.30
CA GLY A 317 28.74 7.32 -0.31
C GLY A 317 27.45 7.93 -0.86
N ALA A 318 27.15 7.74 -2.15
CA ALA A 318 25.90 8.19 -2.75
C ALA A 318 24.86 7.05 -2.76
N ASP A 319 23.74 7.26 -2.08
CA ASP A 319 22.66 6.28 -2.02
C ASP A 319 21.87 6.23 -3.33
N THR A 320 21.63 5.01 -3.81
CA THR A 320 20.74 4.74 -4.94
C THR A 320 19.31 4.59 -4.43
N HIS A 321 18.52 5.67 -4.48
CA HIS A 321 17.13 5.68 -4.01
C HIS A 321 16.10 5.12 -5.01
N PHE A 322 15.06 4.49 -4.50
CA PHE A 322 13.85 4.04 -5.21
C PHE A 322 12.65 4.73 -4.55
N ASP A 323 12.35 5.97 -4.97
CA ASP A 323 11.36 6.81 -4.29
C ASP A 323 9.92 6.66 -4.82
N GLU A 324 9.69 5.87 -5.87
CA GLU A 324 8.35 5.65 -6.42
C GLU A 324 7.71 4.37 -5.86
N LEU A 325 6.99 4.49 -4.74
CA LEU A 325 6.15 3.42 -4.22
C LEU A 325 5.06 3.04 -5.23
N GLN A 326 4.94 1.73 -5.50
CA GLN A 326 3.97 1.15 -6.42
C GLN A 326 2.92 0.29 -5.70
N ASP A 327 3.32 -0.49 -4.70
CA ASP A 327 2.43 -1.41 -3.99
C ASP A 327 2.89 -1.65 -2.55
N ILE A 328 1.94 -2.01 -1.67
CA ILE A 328 2.18 -2.36 -0.26
C ILE A 328 1.44 -3.65 0.08
N TYR A 329 2.16 -4.57 0.71
CA TYR A 329 1.59 -5.77 1.31
C TYR A 329 1.93 -5.85 2.80
N LEU A 330 0.92 -6.07 3.63
CA LEU A 330 1.11 -6.34 5.05
C LEU A 330 1.13 -7.85 5.27
N LEU A 331 2.30 -8.39 5.62
CA LEU A 331 2.43 -9.77 6.03
C LEU A 331 1.97 -9.91 7.50
N PRO A 332 0.87 -10.63 7.78
CA PRO A 332 0.41 -10.82 9.15
C PRO A 332 1.44 -11.57 9.98
N THR A 333 1.57 -11.20 11.25
CA THR A 333 2.37 -11.95 12.23
C THR A 333 1.46 -12.48 13.33
N ARG A 334 2.02 -13.18 14.32
CA ARG A 334 1.26 -13.63 15.49
C ARG A 334 0.69 -12.48 16.31
N ASP A 335 1.26 -11.29 16.17
CA ASP A 335 0.80 -10.07 16.82
C ASP A 335 0.26 -9.12 15.75
N GLU A 336 -1.06 -8.96 15.69
CA GLU A 336 -1.75 -8.14 14.68
C GLU A 336 -1.34 -6.66 14.73
N ARG A 337 -0.76 -6.20 15.84
CA ARG A 337 -0.18 -4.85 15.96
C ARG A 337 1.16 -4.72 15.24
N ASN A 338 1.81 -5.83 14.87
CA ASN A 338 3.13 -5.84 14.28
C ASN A 338 3.17 -6.66 12.98
N PRO A 339 2.38 -6.31 11.95
CA PRO A 339 2.58 -6.85 10.61
C PRO A 339 3.95 -6.39 10.06
N VAL A 340 4.52 -7.18 9.16
CA VAL A 340 5.72 -6.80 8.41
C VAL A 340 5.27 -6.11 7.12
N VAL A 341 5.72 -4.86 6.92
CA VAL A 341 5.32 -4.05 5.76
C VAL A 341 6.29 -4.30 4.61
N TYR A 342 5.81 -4.90 3.53
CA TYR A 342 6.53 -5.01 2.26
C TYR A 342 6.09 -3.87 1.34
N GLY A 343 7.06 -3.14 0.76
CA GLY A 343 6.79 -2.14 -0.26
C GLY A 343 7.57 -2.41 -1.54
N VAL A 344 6.88 -2.31 -2.68
CA VAL A 344 7.48 -2.38 -4.02
C VAL A 344 7.74 -0.96 -4.50
N PHE A 345 8.99 -0.67 -4.85
CA PHE A 345 9.44 0.66 -5.28
C PHE A 345 10.07 0.60 -6.67
N THR A 346 9.98 1.70 -7.41
CA THR A 346 10.69 1.91 -8.67
C THR A 346 11.55 3.17 -8.63
N LYS A 347 12.50 3.25 -9.56
CA LYS A 347 13.28 4.45 -9.83
C LYS A 347 12.39 5.53 -10.48
N THR A 348 12.62 6.79 -10.11
CA THR A 348 12.00 7.98 -10.72
C THR A 348 12.57 8.30 -12.12
N SER A 349 13.75 7.77 -12.46
CA SER A 349 14.42 8.07 -13.72
C SER A 349 13.75 7.38 -14.91
N SER A 350 13.49 8.14 -15.98
CA SER A 350 13.04 7.61 -17.26
C SER A 350 14.12 6.82 -18.01
N ILE A 351 15.40 7.07 -17.69
CA ILE A 351 16.56 6.45 -18.33
C ILE A 351 16.95 5.17 -17.58
N PHE A 352 17.01 5.23 -16.25
CA PHE A 352 17.39 4.10 -15.41
C PHE A 352 16.16 3.41 -14.83
N LYS A 353 15.76 2.31 -15.47
CA LYS A 353 14.71 1.43 -14.95
C LYS A 353 15.28 0.53 -13.87
N GLY A 354 14.66 0.54 -12.71
CA GLY A 354 15.01 -0.33 -11.59
C GLY A 354 13.84 -0.45 -10.63
N SER A 355 13.72 -1.64 -10.02
CA SER A 355 12.72 -1.94 -9.01
C SER A 355 13.41 -2.49 -7.76
N ALA A 356 12.84 -2.23 -6.60
CA ALA A 356 13.31 -2.73 -5.31
C ALA A 356 12.11 -3.17 -4.46
N VAL A 357 12.35 -4.12 -3.57
CA VAL A 357 11.40 -4.50 -2.52
C VAL A 357 12.07 -4.18 -1.19
N CYS A 358 11.45 -3.28 -0.42
CA CYS A 358 11.93 -2.91 0.90
C CYS A 358 10.95 -3.42 1.97
N VAL A 359 11.50 -3.74 3.14
CA VAL A 359 10.75 -4.30 4.27
C VAL A 359 10.89 -3.34 5.45
N TYR A 360 9.77 -3.04 6.11
CA TYR A 360 9.72 -2.14 7.26
C TYR A 360 9.00 -2.80 8.42
N SER A 361 9.50 -2.57 9.64
CA SER A 361 8.82 -3.00 10.86
C SER A 361 7.87 -1.90 11.36
N MET A 362 6.75 -2.29 11.96
CA MET A 362 5.86 -1.31 12.61
C MET A 362 6.52 -0.64 13.83
N ALA A 363 7.50 -1.28 14.46
CA ALA A 363 8.27 -0.69 15.55
C ALA A 363 9.07 0.53 15.07
N ASP A 364 9.77 0.43 13.94
CA ASP A 364 10.54 1.54 13.35
C ASP A 364 9.61 2.69 12.92
N ILE A 365 8.50 2.34 12.25
CA ILE A 365 7.48 3.32 11.82
C ILE A 365 6.95 4.11 13.03
N ARG A 366 6.59 3.42 14.12
CA ARG A 366 6.12 4.07 15.36
C ARG A 366 7.20 4.89 16.03
N ALA A 367 8.45 4.42 16.05
CA ALA A 367 9.58 5.16 16.60
C ALA A 367 9.76 6.51 15.88
N VAL A 368 9.62 6.54 14.55
CA VAL A 368 9.67 7.78 13.77
C VAL A 368 8.51 8.71 14.11
N PHE A 369 7.28 8.20 14.21
CA PHE A 369 6.12 9.03 14.58
C PHE A 369 6.19 9.56 16.03
N ASN A 370 6.89 8.85 16.91
CA ASN A 370 7.19 9.28 18.27
C ASN A 370 8.51 10.05 18.37
N GLY A 371 9.19 10.29 17.24
CA GLY A 371 10.39 11.11 17.12
C GLY A 371 10.10 12.59 16.94
N PRO A 372 11.10 13.41 16.62
CA PRO A 372 10.92 14.84 16.47
C PRO A 372 10.12 15.20 15.21
N TYR A 373 9.40 16.32 15.27
CA TYR A 373 8.66 16.85 14.12
C TYR A 373 9.58 17.63 13.18
N ALA A 374 9.25 17.65 11.89
CA ALA A 374 9.89 18.56 10.94
C ALA A 374 9.33 19.98 11.10
N HIS A 375 10.19 20.99 11.06
CA HIS A 375 9.84 22.39 11.27
C HIS A 375 10.49 23.32 10.24
N LYS A 376 9.80 24.42 9.93
CA LYS A 376 10.30 25.57 9.17
C LYS A 376 9.81 26.85 9.86
N GLU A 377 10.70 27.82 10.04
CA GLU A 377 10.33 29.14 10.57
C GLU A 377 9.59 29.98 9.52
N SER A 378 9.97 29.86 8.24
CA SER A 378 9.27 30.49 7.11
C SER A 378 9.41 29.63 5.84
N ALA A 379 8.69 30.00 4.77
CA ALA A 379 8.70 29.27 3.51
C ALA A 379 10.12 29.08 2.92
N ASP A 380 10.98 30.08 3.08
CA ASP A 380 12.35 30.11 2.55
C ASP A 380 13.37 29.32 3.40
N HIS A 381 13.00 28.95 4.63
CA HIS A 381 13.87 28.16 5.49
C HIS A 381 13.89 26.69 5.06
N ARG A 382 15.01 26.02 5.36
CA ARG A 382 15.15 24.56 5.20
C ARG A 382 14.37 23.84 6.30
N TRP A 383 13.94 22.62 6.01
CA TRP A 383 13.39 21.75 7.04
C TRP A 383 14.46 21.43 8.08
N VAL A 384 14.11 21.65 9.35
CA VAL A 384 14.94 21.31 10.50
C VAL A 384 14.15 20.46 11.49
N GLN A 385 14.85 19.84 12.42
CA GLN A 385 14.22 19.18 13.55
C GLN A 385 13.59 20.22 14.48
N TYR A 386 12.34 20.04 14.87
CA TYR A 386 11.70 20.86 15.89
C TYR A 386 12.39 20.64 17.24
N ASP A 387 12.93 21.71 17.81
CA ASP A 387 13.67 21.76 19.08
C ASP A 387 12.87 22.43 20.22
N GLY A 388 11.71 23.00 19.89
CA GLY A 388 10.82 23.64 20.85
C GLY A 388 10.05 22.65 21.75
N ARG A 389 9.22 23.21 22.64
CA ARG A 389 8.39 22.42 23.55
C ARG A 389 7.21 21.80 22.81
N ILE A 390 7.17 20.46 22.74
CA ILE A 390 6.04 19.71 22.18
C ILE A 390 4.79 19.92 23.08
N PRO A 391 3.64 20.32 22.52
CA PRO A 391 2.38 20.45 23.26
C PRO A 391 1.92 19.14 23.93
N TYR A 392 1.07 19.27 24.96
CA TYR A 392 0.42 18.14 25.64
C TYR A 392 -1.11 18.26 25.55
N PRO A 393 -1.85 17.18 25.19
CA PRO A 393 -1.35 15.88 24.75
C PRO A 393 -0.52 15.98 23.46
N ARG A 394 0.32 14.97 23.21
CA ARG A 394 1.27 14.99 22.08
C ARG A 394 0.49 14.95 20.76
N PRO A 395 0.73 15.87 19.81
CA PRO A 395 0.04 15.81 18.51
C PRO A 395 0.22 14.46 17.80
N GLY A 396 -0.89 13.83 17.41
CA GLY A 396 -0.89 12.49 16.79
C GLY A 396 -1.09 11.31 17.75
N THR A 397 -1.32 11.54 19.05
CA THR A 397 -1.83 10.52 19.97
C THR A 397 -3.37 10.47 19.93
N ALA A 398 -3.94 9.29 20.18
CA ALA A 398 -5.39 9.16 20.35
C ALA A 398 -5.81 9.85 21.66
N ASP A 399 -6.98 10.49 21.66
CA ASP A 399 -7.54 11.09 22.87
C ASP A 399 -8.15 9.99 23.74
N THR A 400 -7.41 9.53 24.75
CA THR A 400 -7.91 8.56 25.75
C THR A 400 -8.75 9.21 26.86
N ALA A 401 -9.08 10.50 26.74
CA ALA A 401 -9.60 11.33 27.83
C ALA A 401 -11.03 11.87 27.62
N GLN A 402 -11.79 11.36 26.65
CA GLN A 402 -13.22 11.65 26.50
C GLN A 402 -14.03 10.35 26.62
N LEU A 403 -14.05 9.79 27.83
CA LEU A 403 -15.04 8.81 28.28
C LEU A 403 -15.73 9.35 29.54
#